data_AF-A0A409V9M1-F1
#
_entry.id   AF-A0A409V9M1-F1
#
_cell.length_a   1.000
_cell.length_b   1.000
_cell.length_c   1.000
_cell.angle_alpha   90.00
_cell.angle_beta   90.00
_cell.angle_gamma   90.00
#
_symmetry.space_group_name_H-M   'P 1'
#
loop_
_entity.id
_entity.type
_entity.pdbx_description
1 polymer ?
#
loop_
_entity_poly.entity_id
_entity_poly.type
_entity_poly.pdbx_seq_one_letter_code
_entity_poly.pdbx_strand_id
1 'polypeptide(L)'
;MSSDYQAVGGYTAALEKQQKSRRRSRLIVILSVLALIILIAVGVVVGVLVSKNNSKEKSGGTKGSSTTGGSNVPGTDPSGDPSVFPKDERLHQSFYGFAYTPEGSLPDYGCGILLPNVIRDIQLLSQLTRRIRLYGSDCNQTAMVLEAIKQTKVDMEVFVGNYVVEGDESAYLRQRDVIKEVIETYGTKNIAGVTVGNEFMLNYVTGRDSLDANGPIGNQGAAVLKPNIDDTIQMLRDMNLDKHIPVGNSDAGSFFNTQILQSVEYGLSNVHAWFANTTAQDAATWVNNFFDEQNVRPAALLPNKPRMYLAETGWPTDSKDAGNKNNGAADASVENLQLFIDAFVCQANAAGVGYFFFEFSDEEWKDVKYGGVEGHWGVFNKDRTLKDLVIPDCVSP
;
A
#
# COMPACT_ATOMS: atom_id res chain seq x y z
N MET A 1 26.47 7.04 25.48
CA MET A 1 26.71 5.92 24.55
C MET A 1 26.28 6.43 23.18
N SER A 2 27.25 6.65 22.30
CA SER A 2 27.04 7.28 20.98
C SER A 2 26.32 6.31 20.06
N SER A 3 25.22 6.76 19.46
CA SER A 3 24.43 6.02 18.47
C SER A 3 24.96 6.37 17.09
N ASP A 4 25.90 5.57 16.57
CA ASP A 4 26.41 5.70 15.20
C ASP A 4 25.51 4.92 14.23
N TYR A 5 24.38 5.51 13.85
CA TYR A 5 23.64 5.11 12.65
C TYR A 5 23.84 6.20 11.59
N GLN A 6 24.80 5.97 10.68
CA GLN A 6 25.01 6.87 9.54
C GLN A 6 23.83 6.77 8.56
N ALA A 7 23.26 7.93 8.23
CA ALA A 7 22.17 8.07 7.27
C ALA A 7 22.55 7.48 5.90
N VAL A 8 21.61 6.72 5.33
CA VAL A 8 21.76 5.90 4.11
C VAL A 8 21.95 6.79 2.87
N GLY A 9 23.20 6.90 2.42
CA GLY A 9 23.61 7.69 1.24
C GLY A 9 23.17 7.15 -0.13
N GLY A 10 22.32 6.12 -0.19
CA GLY A 10 21.82 5.54 -1.44
C GLY A 10 20.62 6.26 -2.06
N TYR A 11 19.84 7.01 -1.26
CA TYR A 11 18.62 7.67 -1.71
C TYR A 11 18.86 8.88 -2.64
N THR A 12 20.03 9.53 -2.53
CA THR A 12 20.33 10.79 -3.23
C THR A 12 20.52 10.61 -4.74
N ALA A 13 21.12 9.51 -5.19
CA ALA A 13 21.39 9.25 -6.61
C ALA A 13 20.11 8.95 -7.43
N ALA A 14 19.09 8.34 -6.81
CA ALA A 14 17.81 8.07 -7.45
C ALA A 14 16.96 9.34 -7.63
N LEU A 15 17.02 10.26 -6.65
CA LEU A 15 16.29 11.53 -6.64
C LEU A 15 16.82 12.54 -7.68
N GLU A 16 18.14 12.61 -7.89
CA GLU A 16 18.77 13.51 -8.87
C GLU A 16 18.31 13.24 -10.31
N LYS A 17 18.04 11.98 -10.65
CA LYS A 17 17.58 11.58 -12.00
C LYS A 17 16.12 11.94 -12.26
N GLN A 18 15.30 12.05 -11.21
CA GLN A 18 13.85 12.24 -11.26
C GLN A 18 13.43 13.71 -11.52
N GLN A 19 14.25 14.68 -11.10
CA GLN A 19 13.91 16.11 -11.19
C GLN A 19 13.97 16.68 -12.62
N LYS A 20 14.77 16.09 -13.51
CA LYS A 20 15.08 16.68 -14.83
C LYS A 20 13.98 16.46 -15.88
N SER A 21 13.09 15.46 -15.72
CA SER A 21 12.06 15.13 -16.73
C SER A 21 10.71 15.82 -16.53
N ARG A 22 10.36 16.21 -15.29
CA ARG A 22 8.99 16.63 -14.90
C ARG A 22 8.54 18.02 -15.37
N ARG A 23 9.43 18.92 -15.79
CA ARG A 23 9.08 20.33 -16.07
C ARG A 23 8.34 20.59 -17.39
N ARG A 24 8.34 19.66 -18.36
CA ARG A 24 7.83 19.94 -19.72
C ARG A 24 6.45 19.33 -20.07
N SER A 25 5.90 18.38 -19.30
CA SER A 25 4.67 17.65 -19.69
C SER A 25 3.36 18.11 -19.05
N ARG A 26 3.41 18.98 -18.02
CA ARG A 26 2.25 19.25 -17.12
C ARG A 26 1.02 19.87 -17.79
N LEU A 27 1.15 20.65 -18.87
CA LEU A 27 0.02 21.43 -19.38
C LEU A 27 -0.92 20.66 -20.33
N ILE A 28 -0.43 19.60 -20.98
CA ILE A 28 -1.20 18.84 -21.99
C ILE A 28 -2.01 17.70 -21.34
N VAL A 29 -1.54 17.16 -20.22
CA VAL A 29 -2.18 16.06 -19.47
C VAL A 29 -3.42 16.54 -18.73
N ILE A 30 -3.40 17.76 -18.17
CA ILE A 30 -4.51 18.30 -17.36
C ILE A 30 -5.80 18.45 -18.18
N LEU A 31 -5.71 18.89 -19.44
CA LEU A 31 -6.87 19.12 -20.29
C LEU A 31 -7.47 17.82 -20.86
N SER A 32 -6.67 16.77 -21.01
CA SER A 32 -7.13 15.48 -21.55
C SER A 32 -7.76 14.57 -20.48
N VAL A 33 -7.31 14.67 -19.22
CA VAL A 33 -7.88 13.92 -18.08
C VAL A 33 -9.28 14.43 -17.69
N LEU A 34 -9.52 15.75 -17.71
CA LEU A 34 -10.83 16.34 -17.38
C LEU A 34 -11.94 15.93 -18.37
N ALA A 35 -11.63 15.81 -19.66
CA ALA A 35 -12.59 15.37 -20.67
C ALA A 35 -12.95 13.88 -20.54
N LEU A 36 -11.99 13.05 -20.12
CA LEU A 36 -12.18 11.60 -19.98
C LEU A 36 -12.98 11.23 -18.72
N ILE A 37 -12.79 11.95 -17.60
CA ILE A 37 -13.53 11.73 -16.35
C ILE A 37 -15.04 11.99 -16.54
N ILE A 38 -15.41 13.02 -17.31
CA ILE A 38 -16.82 13.33 -17.60
C ILE A 38 -17.47 12.22 -18.44
N LEU A 39 -16.74 11.63 -19.39
CA LEU A 39 -17.26 10.54 -20.23
C LEU A 39 -17.41 9.22 -19.46
N ILE A 40 -16.51 8.92 -18.53
CA ILE A 40 -16.56 7.72 -17.69
C ILE A 40 -17.69 7.82 -16.66
N ALA A 41 -17.88 8.97 -16.02
CA ALA A 41 -18.98 9.19 -15.07
C ALA A 41 -20.36 8.99 -15.73
N VAL A 42 -20.54 9.45 -16.97
CA VAL A 42 -21.78 9.23 -17.74
C VAL A 42 -21.95 7.75 -18.14
N GLY A 43 -20.87 7.05 -18.50
CA GLY A 43 -20.90 5.63 -18.85
C GLY A 43 -21.29 4.71 -17.69
N VAL A 44 -20.81 5.00 -16.48
CA VAL A 44 -21.11 4.20 -15.27
C VAL A 44 -22.58 4.39 -14.84
N VAL A 45 -23.10 5.62 -14.89
CA VAL A 45 -24.51 5.90 -14.55
C VAL A 45 -25.47 5.21 -15.53
N VAL A 46 -25.14 5.18 -16.83
CA VAL A 46 -25.97 4.50 -17.84
C VAL A 46 -25.87 2.97 -17.73
N GLY A 47 -24.69 2.40 -17.43
CA GLY A 47 -24.51 0.96 -17.27
C GLY A 47 -25.30 0.38 -16.08
N VAL A 48 -25.36 1.10 -14.96
CA VAL A 48 -26.10 0.68 -13.76
C VAL A 48 -27.62 0.76 -13.97
N LEU A 49 -28.10 1.72 -14.77
CA LEU A 49 -29.54 1.85 -15.09
C LEU A 49 -30.03 0.80 -16.10
N VAL A 50 -29.21 0.40 -17.08
CA VAL A 50 -29.57 -0.62 -18.08
C VAL A 50 -29.56 -2.04 -17.49
N SER A 51 -28.69 -2.31 -16.52
CA SER A 51 -28.62 -3.62 -15.82
C SER A 51 -29.89 -3.94 -15.01
N LYS A 52 -30.66 -2.93 -14.58
CA LYS A 52 -31.90 -3.12 -13.83
C LYS A 52 -33.12 -3.52 -14.66
N ASN A 53 -33.06 -3.47 -16.01
CA ASN A 53 -34.28 -3.57 -16.83
C ASN A 53 -34.36 -4.73 -17.83
N ASN A 54 -33.43 -5.69 -17.84
CA ASN A 54 -33.50 -6.82 -18.78
C ASN A 54 -33.42 -8.18 -18.08
N SER A 55 -34.56 -8.62 -17.56
CA SER A 55 -34.84 -10.03 -17.29
C SER A 55 -35.98 -10.51 -18.18
N LYS A 56 -35.68 -10.83 -19.45
CA LYS A 56 -36.53 -11.72 -20.27
C LYS A 56 -35.68 -12.55 -21.23
N GLU A 57 -35.82 -13.87 -21.09
CA GLU A 57 -35.31 -14.88 -22.01
C GLU A 57 -35.77 -14.63 -23.46
N LYS A 58 -34.90 -14.98 -24.42
CA LYS A 58 -35.32 -15.61 -25.68
C LYS A 58 -34.18 -16.40 -26.30
N SER A 59 -34.48 -17.67 -26.60
CA SER A 59 -33.67 -18.58 -27.40
C SER A 59 -33.50 -18.08 -28.83
N GLY A 60 -32.30 -18.27 -29.39
CA GLY A 60 -32.05 -18.09 -30.82
C GLY A 60 -30.59 -18.39 -31.15
N GLY A 61 -30.30 -19.61 -31.58
CA GLY A 61 -28.95 -20.01 -31.97
C GLY A 61 -28.53 -19.35 -33.28
N THR A 62 -27.27 -18.95 -33.37
CA THR A 62 -26.52 -18.92 -34.64
C THR A 62 -25.04 -19.10 -34.34
N LYS A 63 -24.40 -20.03 -35.06
CA LYS A 63 -22.98 -20.32 -35.03
C LYS A 63 -22.19 -19.13 -35.57
N GLY A 64 -21.20 -18.68 -34.80
CA GLY A 64 -20.15 -17.75 -35.25
C GLY A 64 -18.87 -18.09 -34.51
N SER A 65 -17.89 -18.62 -35.25
CA SER A 65 -16.55 -18.95 -34.77
C SER A 65 -15.75 -17.67 -34.57
N SER A 66 -15.33 -17.38 -33.34
CA SER A 66 -14.20 -16.49 -33.07
C SER A 66 -13.40 -17.03 -31.91
N THR A 67 -12.16 -17.40 -32.23
CA THR A 67 -11.08 -17.77 -31.32
C THR A 67 -10.80 -16.65 -30.33
N THR A 68 -11.24 -16.82 -29.08
CA THR A 68 -10.78 -16.05 -27.93
C THR A 68 -9.75 -16.87 -27.18
N GLY A 69 -8.51 -16.38 -27.15
CA GLY A 69 -7.54 -16.76 -26.13
C GLY A 69 -8.00 -16.21 -24.79
N GLY A 70 -8.89 -16.94 -24.13
CA GLY A 70 -9.19 -16.76 -22.72
C GLY A 70 -8.06 -17.39 -21.92
N SER A 71 -7.37 -16.57 -21.15
CA SER A 71 -6.59 -17.02 -20.00
C SER A 71 -7.54 -17.81 -19.09
N ASN A 72 -7.50 -19.13 -19.19
CA ASN A 72 -8.13 -20.02 -18.21
C ASN A 72 -7.51 -19.70 -16.85
N VAL A 73 -8.24 -18.97 -16.01
CA VAL A 73 -7.96 -18.86 -14.58
C VAL A 73 -8.29 -20.25 -14.01
N PRO A 74 -7.31 -21.02 -13.51
CA PRO A 74 -7.62 -22.27 -12.85
C PRO A 74 -8.38 -21.97 -11.55
N GLY A 75 -9.61 -22.49 -11.42
CA GLY A 75 -10.31 -22.57 -10.13
C GLY A 75 -11.48 -21.60 -9.89
N THR A 76 -12.02 -20.91 -10.89
CA THR A 76 -13.32 -20.24 -10.71
C THR A 76 -14.43 -21.28 -10.56
N ASP A 77 -15.20 -21.20 -9.47
CA ASP A 77 -16.47 -21.93 -9.30
C ASP A 77 -17.34 -21.76 -10.57
N PRO A 78 -17.91 -22.83 -11.16
CA PRO A 78 -18.85 -22.73 -12.27
C PRO A 78 -20.02 -21.76 -12.05
N SER A 79 -20.33 -21.41 -10.79
CA SER A 79 -21.36 -20.42 -10.45
C SER A 79 -20.95 -18.96 -10.70
N GLY A 80 -19.64 -18.67 -10.74
CA GLY A 80 -19.10 -17.31 -10.79
C GLY A 80 -19.18 -16.52 -9.48
N ASP A 81 -19.55 -17.13 -8.35
CA ASP A 81 -19.56 -16.48 -7.02
C ASP A 81 -18.14 -16.23 -6.49
N PRO A 82 -17.69 -14.97 -6.36
CA PRO A 82 -16.34 -14.66 -5.87
C PRO A 82 -16.05 -15.09 -4.42
N SER A 83 -17.08 -15.41 -3.63
CA SER A 83 -16.92 -15.92 -2.26
C SER A 83 -16.58 -17.41 -2.19
N VAL A 84 -16.68 -18.13 -3.31
CA VAL A 84 -16.28 -19.54 -3.43
C VAL A 84 -15.01 -19.62 -4.27
N PHE A 85 -13.87 -19.84 -3.61
CA PHE A 85 -12.57 -19.90 -4.26
C PHE A 85 -11.68 -20.97 -3.63
N PRO A 86 -10.78 -21.57 -4.42
CA PRO A 86 -9.87 -22.61 -3.93
C PRO A 86 -8.96 -22.05 -2.85
N LYS A 87 -8.78 -22.83 -1.79
CA LYS A 87 -7.79 -22.56 -0.76
C LYS A 87 -6.48 -23.23 -1.14
N ASP A 88 -5.37 -22.53 -0.92
CA ASP A 88 -4.02 -23.06 -1.09
C ASP A 88 -3.52 -23.52 0.29
N GLU A 89 -3.26 -24.82 0.44
CA GLU A 89 -2.84 -25.43 1.71
C GLU A 89 -1.51 -24.87 2.24
N ARG A 90 -0.75 -24.17 1.39
CA ARG A 90 0.50 -23.49 1.76
C ARG A 90 0.28 -22.11 2.39
N LEU A 91 -0.94 -21.59 2.37
CA LEU A 91 -1.25 -20.23 2.86
C LEU A 91 -1.98 -20.31 4.21
N HIS A 92 -1.43 -19.59 5.19
CA HIS A 92 -1.97 -19.50 6.54
C HIS A 92 -2.09 -18.02 6.93
N GLN A 93 -3.12 -17.68 7.73
CA GLN A 93 -3.36 -16.31 8.21
C GLN A 93 -2.35 -15.88 9.29
N SER A 94 -1.07 -15.90 8.93
CA SER A 94 0.05 -15.70 9.83
C SER A 94 0.68 -14.32 9.69
N PHE A 95 0.33 -13.53 8.68
CA PHE A 95 0.80 -12.16 8.59
C PHE A 95 -0.20 -11.19 9.25
N TYR A 96 0.30 -10.23 10.04
CA TYR A 96 -0.55 -9.17 10.59
C TYR A 96 -1.29 -8.39 9.51
N GLY A 97 -0.58 -8.01 8.45
CA GLY A 97 -1.10 -7.31 7.29
C GLY A 97 -0.12 -7.31 6.12
N PHE A 98 -0.59 -6.85 4.96
CA PHE A 98 0.25 -6.63 3.77
C PHE A 98 0.12 -5.20 3.25
N ALA A 99 1.24 -4.64 2.80
CA ALA A 99 1.23 -3.50 1.90
C ALA A 99 0.70 -3.96 0.54
N TYR A 100 -0.29 -3.25 0.02
CA TYR A 100 -0.99 -3.65 -1.20
C TYR A 100 -1.25 -2.45 -2.11
N THR A 101 -0.76 -2.56 -3.33
CA THR A 101 -1.08 -1.65 -4.42
C THR A 101 -1.82 -2.47 -5.48
N PRO A 102 -3.11 -2.20 -5.73
CA PRO A 102 -3.82 -2.90 -6.80
C PRO A 102 -3.15 -2.62 -8.16
N GLU A 103 -2.95 -3.66 -8.96
CA GLU A 103 -2.35 -3.52 -10.29
C GLU A 103 -3.15 -2.50 -11.12
N GLY A 104 -2.46 -1.56 -11.77
CA GLY A 104 -3.08 -0.51 -12.59
C GLY A 104 -3.67 0.67 -11.80
N SER A 105 -3.50 0.73 -10.47
CA SER A 105 -4.05 1.80 -9.61
C SER A 105 -3.27 3.12 -9.60
N LEU A 106 -2.29 3.29 -10.49
CA LEU A 106 -1.44 4.48 -10.52
C LEU A 106 -1.90 5.51 -11.57
N PRO A 107 -2.08 6.79 -11.19
CA PRO A 107 -2.43 7.86 -12.13
C PRO A 107 -1.41 8.01 -13.27
N ASP A 108 -0.11 7.87 -12.96
CA ASP A 108 0.99 7.94 -13.93
C ASP A 108 0.87 6.89 -15.05
N TYR A 109 0.10 5.82 -14.82
CA TYR A 109 -0.09 4.69 -15.74
C TYR A 109 -1.54 4.57 -16.23
N GLY A 110 -2.35 5.63 -16.09
CA GLY A 110 -3.66 5.73 -16.72
C GLY A 110 -4.82 5.09 -15.95
N CYS A 111 -4.66 4.75 -14.68
CA CYS A 111 -5.72 4.18 -13.84
C CYS A 111 -6.40 2.93 -14.44
N GLY A 112 -5.61 1.98 -14.94
CA GLY A 112 -6.08 0.73 -15.56
C GLY A 112 -6.47 -0.39 -14.60
N ILE A 113 -6.87 -0.08 -13.36
CA ILE A 113 -7.26 -1.06 -12.35
C ILE A 113 -8.50 -1.87 -12.81
N LEU A 114 -8.48 -3.18 -12.56
CA LEU A 114 -9.56 -4.10 -12.95
C LEU A 114 -10.09 -4.85 -11.73
N LEU A 115 -11.39 -4.71 -11.46
CA LEU A 115 -12.05 -5.38 -10.32
C LEU A 115 -11.82 -6.90 -10.28
N PRO A 116 -11.86 -7.66 -11.40
CA PRO A 116 -11.55 -9.10 -11.36
C PRO A 116 -10.14 -9.43 -10.86
N ASN A 117 -9.15 -8.58 -11.16
CA ASN A 117 -7.79 -8.75 -10.65
C ASN A 117 -7.75 -8.48 -9.14
N VAL A 118 -8.43 -7.41 -8.69
CA VAL A 118 -8.53 -7.09 -7.25
C VAL A 118 -9.25 -8.20 -6.48
N ILE A 119 -10.32 -8.78 -7.05
CA ILE A 119 -11.01 -9.94 -6.45
C ILE A 119 -10.04 -11.10 -6.27
N ARG A 120 -9.27 -11.45 -7.30
CA ARG A 120 -8.27 -12.53 -7.22
C ARG A 120 -7.21 -12.24 -6.15
N ASP A 121 -6.74 -11.00 -6.07
CA ASP A 121 -5.76 -10.58 -5.07
C ASP A 121 -6.34 -10.72 -3.66
N ILE A 122 -7.57 -10.25 -3.42
CA ILE A 122 -8.25 -10.34 -2.12
C ILE A 122 -8.51 -11.80 -1.72
N GLN A 123 -8.85 -12.68 -2.67
CA GLN A 123 -8.96 -14.12 -2.40
C GLN A 123 -7.64 -14.73 -1.90
N LEU A 124 -6.51 -14.35 -2.49
CA LEU A 124 -5.18 -14.82 -2.05
C LEU A 124 -4.75 -14.17 -0.72
N LEU A 125 -4.84 -12.84 -0.61
CA LEU A 125 -4.49 -12.08 0.58
C LEU A 125 -5.30 -12.54 1.80
N SER A 126 -6.58 -12.84 1.62
CA SER A 126 -7.44 -13.32 2.71
C SER A 126 -7.00 -14.65 3.33
N GLN A 127 -6.14 -15.41 2.65
CA GLN A 127 -5.58 -16.65 3.18
C GLN A 127 -4.30 -16.41 3.97
N LEU A 128 -3.67 -15.23 3.81
CA LEU A 128 -2.43 -14.84 4.47
C LEU A 128 -2.62 -13.87 5.62
N THR A 129 -3.66 -13.05 5.54
CA THR A 129 -3.93 -11.99 6.50
C THR A 129 -5.39 -11.56 6.49
N ARG A 130 -5.75 -10.76 7.48
CA ARG A 130 -7.04 -10.08 7.62
C ARG A 130 -6.91 -8.56 7.48
N ARG A 131 -5.72 -8.03 7.16
CA ARG A 131 -5.48 -6.58 7.07
C ARG A 131 -4.63 -6.23 5.87
N ILE A 132 -4.98 -5.15 5.20
CA ILE A 132 -4.17 -4.59 4.12
C ILE A 132 -4.01 -3.09 4.29
N ARG A 133 -2.92 -2.56 3.74
CA ARG A 133 -2.63 -1.13 3.70
C ARG A 133 -2.58 -0.68 2.25
N LEU A 134 -3.33 0.37 1.92
CA LEU A 134 -3.27 1.07 0.65
C LEU A 134 -2.43 2.35 0.77
N TYR A 135 -1.84 2.79 -0.33
CA TYR A 135 -0.98 3.98 -0.40
C TYR A 135 -1.71 5.27 -0.73
N GLY A 136 -2.84 5.15 -1.42
CA GLY A 136 -3.68 6.26 -1.84
C GLY A 136 -5.09 5.80 -2.12
N SER A 137 -5.95 6.74 -2.50
CA SER A 137 -7.35 6.46 -2.88
C SER A 137 -7.66 6.85 -4.32
N ASP A 138 -6.64 7.26 -5.07
CA ASP A 138 -6.76 7.59 -6.48
C ASP A 138 -7.08 6.37 -7.35
N CYS A 139 -7.49 6.61 -8.59
CA CYS A 139 -7.87 5.58 -9.55
C CYS A 139 -8.97 4.63 -9.04
N ASN A 140 -9.83 5.09 -8.14
CA ASN A 140 -10.91 4.29 -7.52
C ASN A 140 -10.41 3.05 -6.76
N GLN A 141 -9.13 3.00 -6.40
CA GLN A 141 -8.50 1.79 -5.87
C GLN A 141 -9.15 1.33 -4.55
N THR A 142 -9.47 2.28 -3.66
CA THR A 142 -10.12 1.98 -2.38
C THR A 142 -11.51 1.38 -2.59
N ALA A 143 -12.31 1.93 -3.51
CA ALA A 143 -13.64 1.40 -3.79
C ALA A 143 -13.57 0.00 -4.41
N MET A 144 -12.64 -0.25 -5.34
CA MET A 144 -12.48 -1.58 -5.95
C MET A 144 -12.06 -2.63 -4.92
N VAL A 145 -11.20 -2.27 -3.97
CA VAL A 145 -10.80 -3.15 -2.87
C VAL A 145 -11.98 -3.46 -1.96
N LEU A 146 -12.75 -2.46 -1.54
CA LEU A 146 -13.92 -2.67 -0.69
C LEU A 146 -15.03 -3.46 -1.39
N GLU A 147 -15.24 -3.24 -2.69
CA GLU A 147 -16.17 -4.05 -3.50
C GLU A 147 -15.67 -5.50 -3.62
N ALA A 148 -14.37 -5.73 -3.83
CA ALA A 148 -13.81 -7.07 -3.85
C ALA A 148 -13.97 -7.79 -2.50
N ILE A 149 -13.73 -7.11 -1.37
CA ILE A 149 -13.96 -7.65 -0.02
C ILE A 149 -15.44 -8.03 0.15
N LYS A 150 -16.35 -7.16 -0.28
CA LYS A 150 -17.80 -7.41 -0.23
C LYS A 150 -18.22 -8.62 -1.07
N GLN A 151 -17.72 -8.75 -2.30
CA GLN A 151 -18.07 -9.86 -3.19
C GLN A 151 -17.49 -11.20 -2.72
N THR A 152 -16.25 -11.18 -2.23
CA THR A 152 -15.57 -12.38 -1.71
C THR A 152 -16.05 -12.76 -0.30
N LYS A 153 -16.75 -11.85 0.40
CA LYS A 153 -17.23 -12.00 1.78
C LYS A 153 -16.12 -12.36 2.78
N VAL A 154 -14.88 -12.00 2.45
CA VAL A 154 -13.75 -12.25 3.34
C VAL A 154 -13.77 -11.25 4.49
N ASP A 155 -13.16 -11.66 5.59
CA ASP A 155 -13.05 -10.85 6.79
C ASP A 155 -11.73 -10.10 6.77
N MET A 156 -11.74 -8.95 6.09
CA MET A 156 -10.56 -8.13 5.84
C MET A 156 -10.81 -6.66 6.12
N GLU A 157 -9.88 -6.01 6.82
CA GLU A 157 -9.89 -4.57 7.07
C GLU A 157 -8.80 -3.85 6.27
N VAL A 158 -9.07 -2.59 5.92
CA VAL A 158 -8.21 -1.76 5.07
C VAL A 158 -7.75 -0.52 5.83
N PHE A 159 -6.45 -0.29 5.87
CA PHE A 159 -5.85 0.99 6.20
C PHE A 159 -5.80 1.81 4.91
N VAL A 160 -6.73 2.75 4.77
CA VAL A 160 -6.94 3.51 3.54
C VAL A 160 -5.92 4.64 3.45
N GLY A 161 -5.24 4.76 2.32
CA GLY A 161 -4.25 5.82 2.09
C GLY A 161 -4.88 7.07 1.46
N ASN A 162 -4.43 8.24 1.90
CA ASN A 162 -4.63 9.52 1.23
C ASN A 162 -3.25 10.12 0.93
N TYR A 163 -2.80 10.00 -0.32
CA TYR A 163 -1.45 10.40 -0.70
C TYR A 163 -1.35 11.93 -0.83
N VAL A 164 -0.37 12.54 -0.15
CA VAL A 164 -0.17 13.99 -0.14
C VAL A 164 1.06 14.35 -0.96
N VAL A 165 0.92 15.33 -1.85
CA VAL A 165 2.02 15.85 -2.69
C VAL A 165 2.24 17.32 -2.33
N GLU A 166 3.49 17.70 -2.07
CA GLU A 166 3.85 19.09 -1.82
C GLU A 166 3.44 19.98 -3.01
N GLY A 167 2.65 21.02 -2.73
CA GLY A 167 2.19 21.99 -3.72
C GLY A 167 1.08 21.51 -4.64
N ASP A 168 0.45 20.36 -4.36
CA ASP A 168 -0.72 19.86 -5.10
C ASP A 168 -1.85 19.46 -4.14
N GLU A 169 -2.55 20.48 -3.64
CA GLU A 169 -3.73 20.32 -2.78
C GLU A 169 -4.86 19.54 -3.50
N SER A 170 -4.95 19.65 -4.83
CA SER A 170 -5.99 18.97 -5.61
C SER A 170 -5.87 17.45 -5.56
N ALA A 171 -4.65 16.92 -5.45
CA ALA A 171 -4.40 15.49 -5.28
C ALA A 171 -4.91 14.98 -3.92
N TYR A 172 -4.70 15.76 -2.86
CA TYR A 172 -5.22 15.44 -1.53
C TYR A 172 -6.75 15.49 -1.51
N LEU A 173 -7.35 16.59 -1.97
CA LEU A 173 -8.81 16.81 -1.91
C LEU A 173 -9.57 15.74 -2.69
N ARG A 174 -9.11 15.39 -3.90
CA ARG A 174 -9.73 14.36 -4.73
C ARG A 174 -9.75 13.00 -4.02
N GLN A 175 -8.64 12.61 -3.39
CA GLN A 175 -8.56 11.33 -2.68
C GLN A 175 -9.39 11.35 -1.40
N ARG A 176 -9.38 12.45 -0.64
CA ARG A 176 -10.24 12.64 0.53
C ARG A 176 -11.72 12.48 0.16
N ASP A 177 -12.16 13.09 -0.94
CA ASP A 177 -13.55 13.00 -1.38
C ASP A 177 -13.93 11.57 -1.78
N VAL A 178 -13.01 10.83 -2.43
CA VAL A 178 -13.19 9.39 -2.67
C VAL A 178 -13.31 8.60 -1.37
N ILE A 179 -12.48 8.91 -0.36
CA ILE A 179 -12.54 8.24 0.96
C ILE A 179 -13.90 8.46 1.61
N LYS A 180 -14.44 9.68 1.53
CA LYS A 180 -15.79 10.00 1.99
C LYS A 180 -16.83 9.16 1.26
N GLU A 181 -16.79 9.14 -0.08
CA GLU A 181 -17.73 8.40 -0.91
C GLU A 181 -17.73 6.89 -0.61
N VAL A 182 -16.55 6.29 -0.42
CA VAL A 182 -16.48 4.85 -0.10
C VAL A 182 -16.99 4.55 1.30
N ILE A 183 -16.78 5.42 2.28
CA ILE A 183 -17.38 5.24 3.62
C ILE A 183 -18.91 5.33 3.52
N GLU A 184 -19.46 6.28 2.76
CA GLU A 184 -20.91 6.39 2.52
C GLU A 184 -21.48 5.16 1.79
N THR A 185 -20.70 4.57 0.88
CA THR A 185 -21.14 3.45 0.03
C THR A 185 -21.02 2.08 0.71
N TYR A 186 -19.89 1.82 1.37
CA TYR A 186 -19.55 0.50 1.94
C TYR A 186 -19.71 0.45 3.46
N GLY A 187 -19.94 1.60 4.10
CA GLY A 187 -19.93 1.73 5.55
C GLY A 187 -18.52 1.64 6.12
N THR A 188 -18.44 1.57 7.45
CA THR A 188 -17.16 1.62 8.16
C THR A 188 -16.56 0.26 8.44
N LYS A 189 -17.34 -0.83 8.33
CA LYS A 189 -16.98 -2.17 8.83
C LYS A 189 -15.56 -2.59 8.44
N ASN A 190 -15.22 -2.50 7.16
CA ASN A 190 -13.95 -2.96 6.60
C ASN A 190 -12.86 -1.88 6.55
N ILE A 191 -13.03 -0.74 7.22
CA ILE A 191 -12.03 0.34 7.28
C ILE A 191 -11.41 0.37 8.68
N ALA A 192 -10.11 0.11 8.78
CA ALA A 192 -9.37 0.12 10.04
C ALA A 192 -8.80 1.49 10.41
N GLY A 193 -8.57 2.36 9.42
CA GLY A 193 -8.02 3.69 9.62
C GLY A 193 -7.84 4.44 8.30
N VAL A 194 -7.68 5.76 8.39
CA VAL A 194 -7.31 6.63 7.26
C VAL A 194 -5.92 7.21 7.49
N THR A 195 -4.98 6.86 6.62
CA THR A 195 -3.58 7.29 6.70
C THR A 195 -3.37 8.47 5.75
N VAL A 196 -3.01 9.63 6.30
CA VAL A 196 -2.75 10.85 5.52
C VAL A 196 -1.25 11.02 5.31
N GLY A 197 -0.82 10.96 4.05
CA GLY A 197 0.57 11.01 3.63
C GLY A 197 1.27 9.65 3.69
N ASN A 198 2.25 9.50 2.80
CA ASN A 198 3.24 8.43 2.80
C ASN A 198 4.58 9.06 2.43
N GLU A 199 5.55 9.01 3.33
CA GLU A 199 6.90 9.58 3.14
C GLU A 199 6.91 11.07 2.77
N PHE A 200 5.89 11.81 3.20
CA PHE A 200 5.82 13.24 2.93
C PHE A 200 6.95 13.98 3.63
N MET A 201 7.22 13.66 4.91
CA MET A 201 8.27 14.30 5.68
C MET A 201 9.65 13.92 5.16
N LEU A 202 9.90 12.65 4.85
CA LEU A 202 11.12 12.21 4.16
C LEU A 202 11.38 13.08 2.92
N ASN A 203 10.42 13.12 1.99
CA ASN A 203 10.57 13.84 0.73
C ASN A 203 10.76 15.36 0.94
N TYR A 204 9.99 15.95 1.87
CA TYR A 204 10.07 17.38 2.15
C TYR A 204 11.43 17.80 2.73
N VAL A 205 11.93 17.01 3.68
CA VAL A 205 13.16 17.27 4.46
C VAL A 205 14.40 17.01 3.60
N THR A 206 14.46 15.85 2.93
CA THR A 206 15.59 15.49 2.07
C THR A 206 15.65 16.33 0.79
N GLY A 207 14.49 16.74 0.25
CA GLY A 207 14.42 17.67 -0.88
C GLY A 207 14.95 19.09 -0.57
N ARG A 208 15.33 19.34 0.69
CA ARG A 208 15.93 20.59 1.20
C ARG A 208 17.27 20.35 1.90
N ASP A 209 17.97 19.28 1.52
CA ASP A 209 19.30 18.91 2.01
C ASP A 209 19.37 18.80 3.55
N SER A 210 18.28 18.35 4.17
CA SER A 210 18.19 18.09 5.59
C SER A 210 17.91 16.62 5.86
N LEU A 211 18.28 16.17 7.07
CA LEU A 211 18.01 14.83 7.58
C LEU A 211 17.29 14.87 8.93
N ASP A 212 16.98 16.07 9.44
CA ASP A 212 16.35 16.25 10.74
C ASP A 212 14.85 16.55 10.56
N ALA A 213 14.03 15.51 10.70
CA ALA A 213 12.58 15.62 10.62
C ALA A 213 11.95 16.46 11.73
N ASN A 214 12.67 16.77 12.82
CA ASN A 214 12.19 17.56 13.95
C ASN A 214 12.85 18.95 14.03
N GLY A 215 13.80 19.24 13.14
CA GLY A 215 14.46 20.53 12.98
C GLY A 215 13.58 21.57 12.28
N PRO A 216 14.11 22.79 12.04
CA PRO A 216 13.34 23.88 11.43
C PRO A 216 12.72 23.53 10.07
N ILE A 217 13.44 22.80 9.21
CA ILE A 217 12.91 22.35 7.90
C ILE A 217 11.81 21.30 8.08
N GLY A 218 12.02 20.31 8.95
CA GLY A 218 10.99 19.33 9.30
C GLY A 218 9.71 19.99 9.82
N ASN A 219 9.83 20.97 10.71
CA ASN A 219 8.67 21.69 11.23
C ASN A 219 7.93 22.53 10.18
N GLN A 220 8.63 23.02 9.14
CA GLN A 220 7.95 23.63 7.99
C GLN A 220 7.16 22.58 7.18
N GLY A 221 7.73 21.39 6.95
CA GLY A 221 7.02 20.29 6.29
C GLY A 221 5.80 19.85 7.08
N ALA A 222 5.93 19.77 8.41
CA ALA A 222 4.82 19.46 9.30
C ALA A 222 3.68 20.49 9.18
N ALA A 223 4.01 21.79 9.08
CA ALA A 223 3.01 22.85 8.89
C ALA A 223 2.27 22.75 7.53
N VAL A 224 2.86 22.12 6.52
CA VAL A 224 2.22 21.86 5.23
C VAL A 224 1.32 20.61 5.29
N LEU A 225 1.75 19.56 5.98
CA LEU A 225 1.00 18.30 6.06
C LEU A 225 -0.15 18.33 7.07
N LYS A 226 0.03 19.02 8.20
CA LYS A 226 -0.94 19.03 9.31
C LYS A 226 -2.35 19.50 8.89
N PRO A 227 -2.54 20.52 8.04
CA PRO A 227 -3.87 20.91 7.57
C PRO A 227 -4.64 19.77 6.89
N ASN A 228 -3.96 18.89 6.15
CA ASN A 228 -4.59 17.73 5.51
C ASN A 228 -5.01 16.66 6.54
N ILE A 229 -4.22 16.49 7.60
CA ILE A 229 -4.59 15.61 8.72
C ILE A 229 -5.81 16.17 9.45
N ASP A 230 -5.79 17.47 9.78
CA ASP A 230 -6.88 18.16 10.48
C ASP A 230 -8.18 18.11 9.67
N ASP A 231 -8.11 18.32 8.35
CA ASP A 231 -9.25 18.23 7.44
C ASP A 231 -9.80 16.80 7.34
N THR A 232 -8.95 15.77 7.29
CA THR A 232 -9.41 14.36 7.31
C THR A 232 -10.10 14.02 8.63
N ILE A 233 -9.56 14.47 9.77
CA ILE A 233 -10.20 14.28 11.10
C ILE A 233 -11.57 14.98 11.13
N GLN A 234 -11.64 16.22 10.63
CA GLN A 234 -12.88 16.98 10.61
C GLN A 234 -13.93 16.32 9.71
N MET A 235 -13.54 15.88 8.51
CA MET A 235 -14.40 15.15 7.59
C MET A 235 -15.01 13.92 8.28
N LEU A 236 -14.21 13.06 8.91
CA LEU A 236 -14.71 11.85 9.57
C LEU A 236 -15.66 12.16 10.74
N ARG A 237 -15.40 13.23 11.49
CA ARG A 237 -16.30 13.70 12.56
C ARG A 237 -17.65 14.14 12.01
N ASP A 238 -17.65 14.88 10.90
CA ASP A 238 -18.87 15.41 10.28
C ASP A 238 -19.74 14.33 9.65
N MET A 239 -19.19 13.15 9.36
CA MET A 239 -19.94 12.03 8.78
C MET A 239 -20.83 11.28 9.78
N ASN A 240 -20.69 11.52 11.09
CA ASN A 240 -21.49 10.87 12.14
C ASN A 240 -21.54 9.33 12.01
N LEU A 241 -20.35 8.73 11.95
CA LEU A 241 -20.14 7.30 11.71
C LEU A 241 -20.56 6.41 12.89
N ASP A 242 -20.90 5.15 12.59
CA ASP A 242 -21.29 4.13 13.58
C ASP A 242 -20.10 3.58 14.40
N LYS A 243 -18.87 3.77 13.91
CA LYS A 243 -17.63 3.50 14.63
C LYS A 243 -16.63 4.63 14.44
N HIS A 244 -15.75 4.81 15.42
CA HIS A 244 -14.59 5.70 15.30
C HIS A 244 -13.59 5.11 14.29
N ILE A 245 -13.17 5.92 13.32
CA ILE A 245 -12.11 5.58 12.37
C ILE A 245 -10.88 6.41 12.74
N PRO A 246 -9.79 5.80 13.20
CA PRO A 246 -8.60 6.54 13.59
C PRO A 246 -7.91 7.15 12.35
N VAL A 247 -7.32 8.34 12.53
CA VAL A 247 -6.48 8.99 11.52
C VAL A 247 -5.01 8.79 11.87
N GLY A 248 -4.21 8.38 10.88
CA GLY A 248 -2.79 8.14 11.02
C GLY A 248 -1.94 8.90 10.00
N ASN A 249 -0.63 8.78 10.14
CA ASN A 249 0.35 9.22 9.16
C ASN A 249 1.37 8.11 8.87
N SER A 250 1.87 8.05 7.65
CA SER A 250 2.95 7.14 7.27
C SER A 250 4.18 7.89 6.78
N ASP A 251 5.35 7.46 7.23
CA ASP A 251 6.61 8.01 6.80
C ASP A 251 7.74 6.97 6.94
N ALA A 252 8.92 7.30 6.40
CA ALA A 252 10.11 6.50 6.64
C ALA A 252 10.45 6.55 8.13
N GLY A 253 10.91 5.43 8.70
CA GLY A 253 11.01 5.30 10.15
C GLY A 253 11.92 6.32 10.84
N SER A 254 12.90 6.90 10.14
CA SER A 254 13.75 7.99 10.66
C SER A 254 13.16 9.40 10.49
N PHE A 255 12.04 9.55 9.77
CA PHE A 255 11.55 10.84 9.29
C PHE A 255 10.20 11.27 9.88
N PHE A 256 9.73 10.59 10.93
CA PHE A 256 8.58 11.10 11.68
C PHE A 256 8.87 12.45 12.34
N ASN A 257 8.01 13.42 12.06
CA ASN A 257 7.98 14.69 12.77
C ASN A 257 7.06 14.59 14.01
N THR A 258 7.52 15.13 15.13
CA THR A 258 6.82 15.10 16.42
C THR A 258 5.48 15.83 16.38
N GLN A 259 5.38 16.97 15.69
CA GLN A 259 4.14 17.73 15.59
C GLN A 259 3.07 16.97 14.78
N ILE A 260 3.52 16.23 13.75
CA ILE A 260 2.65 15.32 12.99
C ILE A 260 2.19 14.15 13.86
N LEU A 261 3.11 13.45 14.53
CA LEU A 261 2.77 12.35 15.42
C LEU A 261 1.83 12.77 16.56
N GLN A 262 1.96 14.00 17.08
CA GLN A 262 1.06 14.56 18.09
C GLN A 262 -0.36 14.86 17.57
N SER A 263 -0.54 14.89 16.24
CA SER A 263 -1.81 15.22 15.59
C SER A 263 -2.58 13.99 15.10
N VAL A 264 -2.02 12.78 15.26
CA VAL A 264 -2.60 11.52 14.76
C VAL A 264 -2.76 10.48 15.86
N GLU A 265 -3.51 9.42 15.59
CA GLU A 265 -3.76 8.32 16.52
C GLU A 265 -2.83 7.12 16.29
N TYR A 266 -2.28 7.00 15.07
CA TYR A 266 -1.28 6.00 14.76
C TYR A 266 -0.23 6.48 13.77
N GLY A 267 0.94 5.84 13.82
CA GLY A 267 2.02 6.02 12.84
C GLY A 267 2.32 4.72 12.11
N LEU A 268 2.60 4.83 10.82
CA LEU A 268 2.93 3.74 9.91
C LEU A 268 4.38 3.90 9.43
N SER A 269 5.31 3.17 10.04
CA SER A 269 6.76 3.31 9.84
C SER A 269 7.31 2.40 8.74
N ASN A 270 7.82 2.95 7.64
CA ASN A 270 8.50 2.18 6.61
C ASN A 270 9.93 1.83 7.08
N VAL A 271 10.24 0.53 7.27
CA VAL A 271 11.49 0.04 7.84
C VAL A 271 12.00 -1.18 7.07
N HIS A 272 13.00 -0.95 6.23
CA HIS A 272 13.55 -1.93 5.31
C HIS A 272 15.00 -2.27 5.64
N ALA A 273 15.22 -3.45 6.22
CA ALA A 273 16.56 -3.92 6.58
C ALA A 273 17.49 -4.07 5.37
N TRP A 274 16.98 -4.33 4.17
CA TRP A 274 17.82 -4.47 2.97
C TRP A 274 18.63 -3.20 2.65
N PHE A 275 18.10 -2.02 2.97
CA PHE A 275 18.83 -0.75 2.84
C PHE A 275 19.75 -0.46 4.03
N ALA A 276 19.65 -1.23 5.11
CA ALA A 276 20.56 -1.18 6.23
C ALA A 276 21.77 -2.07 5.91
N ASN A 277 22.96 -1.66 6.29
CA ASN A 277 24.19 -2.45 6.13
C ASN A 277 24.18 -3.66 7.07
N THR A 278 23.32 -4.65 6.79
CA THR A 278 23.04 -5.84 7.60
C THR A 278 22.87 -7.08 6.71
N THR A 279 22.72 -8.25 7.32
CA THR A 279 22.51 -9.54 6.64
C THR A 279 21.03 -9.94 6.70
N ALA A 280 20.61 -10.88 5.85
CA ALA A 280 19.24 -11.43 5.93
C ALA A 280 18.97 -12.13 7.28
N GLN A 281 20.00 -12.74 7.87
CA GLN A 281 19.93 -13.42 9.17
C GLN A 281 19.70 -12.44 10.32
N ASP A 282 20.32 -11.26 10.27
CA ASP A 282 20.22 -10.25 11.31
C ASP A 282 19.08 -9.24 11.07
N ALA A 283 18.49 -9.25 9.88
CA ALA A 283 17.49 -8.29 9.43
C ALA A 283 16.29 -8.17 10.36
N ALA A 284 15.69 -9.29 10.81
CA ALA A 284 14.55 -9.27 11.71
C ALA A 284 14.88 -8.60 13.06
N THR A 285 16.05 -8.91 13.62
CA THR A 285 16.55 -8.27 14.85
C THR A 285 16.77 -6.78 14.64
N TRP A 286 17.37 -6.41 13.50
CA TRP A 286 17.60 -5.01 13.15
C TRP A 286 16.28 -4.23 13.02
N VAL A 287 15.28 -4.75 12.30
CA VAL A 287 13.96 -4.12 12.13
C VAL A 287 13.31 -3.90 13.49
N ASN A 288 13.29 -4.92 14.35
CA ASN A 288 12.66 -4.83 15.67
C ASN A 288 13.34 -3.78 16.55
N ASN A 289 14.67 -3.78 16.60
CA ASN A 289 15.42 -2.79 17.39
C ASN A 289 15.23 -1.37 16.85
N PHE A 290 15.36 -1.19 15.54
CA PHE A 290 15.15 0.10 14.90
C PHE A 290 13.75 0.64 15.17
N PHE A 291 12.72 -0.19 14.98
CA PHE A 291 11.34 0.21 15.18
C PHE A 291 11.04 0.57 16.63
N ASP A 292 11.54 -0.21 17.60
CA ASP A 292 11.37 0.11 19.01
C ASP A 292 12.05 1.44 19.37
N GLU A 293 13.31 1.61 18.98
CA GLU A 293 14.13 2.77 19.35
C GLU A 293 13.72 4.06 18.64
N GLN A 294 13.41 4.00 17.35
CA GLN A 294 13.12 5.18 16.52
C GLN A 294 11.63 5.53 16.48
N ASN A 295 10.73 4.58 16.76
CA ASN A 295 9.30 4.78 16.56
C ASN A 295 8.49 4.52 17.83
N VAL A 296 8.55 3.32 18.41
CA VAL A 296 7.69 2.95 19.55
C VAL A 296 8.01 3.75 20.80
N ARG A 297 9.29 3.75 21.24
CA ARG A 297 9.69 4.48 22.46
C ARG A 297 9.48 5.99 22.33
N PRO A 298 9.86 6.66 21.22
CA PRO A 298 9.60 8.09 21.05
C PRO A 298 8.11 8.42 21.02
N ALA A 299 7.28 7.64 20.31
CA ALA A 299 5.83 7.85 20.27
C ALA A 299 5.19 7.70 21.66
N ALA A 300 5.64 6.76 22.48
CA ALA A 300 5.15 6.55 23.84
C ALA A 300 5.42 7.73 24.79
N LEU A 301 6.39 8.60 24.46
CA LEU A 301 6.70 9.82 25.22
C LEU A 301 5.81 11.01 24.81
N LEU A 302 5.05 10.91 23.73
CA LEU A 302 4.15 11.98 23.28
C LEU A 302 2.85 12.00 24.12
N PRO A 303 2.21 13.17 24.29
CA PRO A 303 0.99 13.28 25.09
C PRO A 303 -0.17 12.39 24.63
N ASN A 304 -0.33 12.22 23.32
CA ASN A 304 -1.37 11.41 22.68
C ASN A 304 -0.98 9.92 22.51
N LYS A 305 0.29 9.57 22.72
CA LYS A 305 0.82 8.19 22.63
C LYS A 305 0.31 7.42 21.39
N PRO A 306 0.55 7.96 20.17
CA PRO A 306 0.03 7.32 18.96
C PRO A 306 0.56 5.90 18.85
N ARG A 307 -0.28 4.96 18.42
CA ARG A 307 0.14 3.57 18.25
C ARG A 307 1.02 3.47 17.00
N MET A 308 2.22 2.91 17.14
CA MET A 308 3.10 2.68 15.99
C MET A 308 2.88 1.28 15.40
N TYR A 309 2.92 1.21 14.08
CA TYR A 309 2.96 -0.03 13.30
C TYR A 309 4.14 0.02 12.33
N LEU A 310 4.70 -1.15 12.02
CA LEU A 310 5.63 -1.31 10.89
C LEU A 310 4.81 -1.31 9.60
N ALA A 311 4.98 -0.30 8.75
CA ALA A 311 4.12 -0.12 7.59
C ALA A 311 4.66 -0.73 6.31
N GLU A 312 5.97 -0.95 6.27
CA GLU A 312 6.65 -1.72 5.25
C GLU A 312 7.85 -2.38 5.89
N THR A 313 7.98 -3.69 5.68
CA THR A 313 9.20 -4.42 5.95
C THR A 313 9.18 -5.69 5.12
N GLY A 314 10.34 -6.11 4.62
CA GLY A 314 10.44 -7.22 3.69
C GLY A 314 11.86 -7.39 3.20
N TRP A 315 12.01 -8.23 2.17
CA TRP A 315 13.29 -8.49 1.54
C TRP A 315 13.10 -8.75 0.04
N PRO A 316 13.85 -8.09 -0.86
CA PRO A 316 13.70 -8.30 -2.29
C PRO A 316 14.26 -9.66 -2.70
N THR A 317 13.66 -10.29 -3.72
CA THR A 317 14.08 -11.62 -4.19
C THR A 317 14.91 -11.59 -5.47
N ASP A 318 14.95 -10.46 -6.16
CA ASP A 318 15.74 -10.28 -7.38
C ASP A 318 15.99 -8.78 -7.65
N SER A 319 16.64 -8.49 -8.78
CA SER A 319 16.85 -7.14 -9.28
C SER A 319 16.77 -7.12 -10.81
N LYS A 320 16.31 -5.99 -11.38
CA LYS A 320 16.33 -5.72 -12.84
C LYS A 320 17.70 -5.96 -13.46
N ASP A 321 18.73 -5.59 -12.71
CA ASP A 321 20.11 -5.66 -13.14
C ASP A 321 20.99 -6.28 -12.06
N ALA A 322 22.01 -7.00 -12.49
CA ALA A 322 22.91 -7.72 -11.59
C ALA A 322 23.71 -6.79 -10.66
N GLY A 323 23.91 -5.53 -11.03
CA GLY A 323 24.70 -4.57 -10.25
C GLY A 323 23.98 -4.11 -8.98
N ASN A 324 22.65 -4.04 -9.02
CA ASN A 324 21.81 -3.63 -7.89
C ASN A 324 21.23 -4.82 -7.10
N LYS A 325 21.61 -6.05 -7.45
CA LYS A 325 21.13 -7.27 -6.75
C LYS A 325 21.69 -7.42 -5.34
N ASN A 326 22.83 -6.78 -5.05
CA ASN A 326 23.51 -6.82 -3.77
C ASN A 326 23.63 -5.42 -3.18
N ASN A 327 23.38 -5.30 -1.88
CA ASN A 327 23.73 -4.12 -1.09
C ASN A 327 24.63 -4.52 0.09
N GLY A 328 25.93 -4.70 -0.18
CA GLY A 328 26.90 -5.12 0.83
C GLY A 328 26.72 -6.60 1.20
N ALA A 329 26.19 -6.87 2.39
CA ALA A 329 25.87 -8.24 2.82
C ALA A 329 24.39 -8.63 2.55
N ALA A 330 23.62 -7.73 1.94
CA ALA A 330 22.21 -7.93 1.64
C ALA A 330 21.97 -8.31 0.17
N ASP A 331 22.02 -9.62 -0.13
CA ASP A 331 21.67 -10.15 -1.45
C ASP A 331 20.15 -10.26 -1.61
N ALA A 332 19.62 -9.78 -2.75
CA ALA A 332 18.24 -10.03 -3.14
C ALA A 332 18.09 -11.47 -3.65
N SER A 333 17.36 -12.31 -2.90
CA SER A 333 17.11 -13.71 -3.25
C SER A 333 15.87 -14.26 -2.54
N VAL A 334 15.24 -15.29 -3.12
CA VAL A 334 14.13 -16.00 -2.47
C VAL A 334 14.59 -16.65 -1.16
N GLU A 335 15.81 -17.18 -1.12
CA GLU A 335 16.40 -17.78 0.09
C GLU A 335 16.54 -16.76 1.23
N ASN A 336 16.99 -15.54 0.94
CA ASN A 336 17.11 -14.49 1.95
C ASN A 336 15.75 -13.93 2.38
N LEU A 337 14.76 -13.89 1.48
CA LEU A 337 13.38 -13.60 1.87
C LEU A 337 12.83 -14.68 2.82
N GLN A 338 13.10 -15.96 2.57
CA GLN A 338 12.70 -17.04 3.47
C GLN A 338 13.33 -16.87 4.86
N LEU A 339 14.64 -16.60 4.94
CA LEU A 339 15.32 -16.33 6.20
C LEU A 339 14.68 -15.18 6.99
N PHE A 340 14.31 -14.10 6.29
CA PHE A 340 13.64 -12.96 6.92
C PHE A 340 12.24 -13.33 7.42
N ILE A 341 11.43 -14.02 6.61
CA ILE A 341 10.08 -14.47 6.99
C ILE A 341 10.14 -15.38 8.22
N ASP A 342 11.04 -16.36 8.23
CA ASP A 342 11.22 -17.32 9.33
C ASP A 342 11.59 -16.63 10.65
N ALA A 343 12.45 -15.62 10.58
CA ALA A 343 12.90 -14.89 11.75
C ALA A 343 11.90 -13.82 12.24
N PHE A 344 11.16 -13.20 11.33
CA PHE A 344 10.35 -12.01 11.64
C PHE A 344 8.89 -12.32 11.98
N VAL A 345 8.18 -13.08 11.14
CA VAL A 345 6.70 -13.11 11.14
C VAL A 345 6.13 -13.58 12.48
N CYS A 346 6.48 -14.80 12.91
CA CYS A 346 5.94 -15.34 14.15
C CYS A 346 6.51 -14.67 15.40
N GLN A 347 7.74 -14.15 15.33
CA GLN A 347 8.33 -13.37 16.41
C GLN A 347 7.55 -12.06 16.63
N ALA A 348 7.27 -11.32 15.55
CA ALA A 348 6.51 -10.08 15.59
C ALA A 348 5.08 -10.32 16.11
N ASN A 349 4.43 -11.39 15.65
CA ASN A 349 3.10 -11.79 16.13
C ASN A 349 3.09 -12.09 17.63
N ALA A 350 4.04 -12.90 18.11
CA ALA A 350 4.15 -13.24 19.53
C ALA A 350 4.43 -12.01 20.41
N ALA A 351 5.12 -11.01 19.86
CA ALA A 351 5.37 -9.73 20.51
C ALA A 351 4.19 -8.74 20.41
N GLY A 352 3.11 -9.07 19.69
CA GLY A 352 1.97 -8.19 19.46
C GLY A 352 2.28 -6.98 18.57
N VAL A 353 3.37 -7.05 17.79
CA VAL A 353 3.78 -6.00 16.86
C VAL A 353 2.84 -6.04 15.65
N GLY A 354 2.15 -4.94 15.37
CA GLY A 354 1.38 -4.83 14.15
C GLY A 354 2.26 -4.35 12.99
N TYR A 355 2.19 -5.06 11.86
CA TYR A 355 3.03 -4.79 10.69
C TYR A 355 2.36 -5.08 9.35
N PHE A 356 2.77 -4.37 8.30
CA PHE A 356 2.38 -4.64 6.93
C PHE A 356 3.60 -5.13 6.16
N PHE A 357 3.59 -6.40 5.78
CA PHE A 357 4.68 -7.00 5.02
C PHE A 357 4.73 -6.40 3.61
N PHE A 358 5.93 -6.03 3.16
CA PHE A 358 6.18 -5.42 1.87
C PHE A 358 6.86 -6.44 0.95
N GLU A 359 6.15 -7.01 -0.03
CA GLU A 359 4.74 -6.75 -0.37
C GLU A 359 4.00 -7.98 -0.90
N PHE A 360 2.72 -7.81 -1.26
CA PHE A 360 1.90 -8.92 -1.74
C PHE A 360 2.50 -9.60 -2.98
N SER A 361 2.69 -8.87 -4.08
CA SER A 361 3.20 -9.41 -5.34
C SER A 361 4.21 -8.48 -5.98
N ASP A 362 5.14 -9.03 -6.74
CA ASP A 362 6.08 -8.25 -7.55
C ASP A 362 5.36 -7.26 -8.47
N GLU A 363 5.83 -6.01 -8.46
CA GLU A 363 5.19 -4.89 -9.14
C GLU A 363 6.02 -4.41 -10.35
N GLU A 364 5.60 -4.80 -11.55
CA GLU A 364 6.33 -4.48 -12.79
C GLU A 364 6.50 -2.97 -13.03
N TRP A 365 5.56 -2.15 -12.59
CA TRP A 365 5.66 -0.70 -12.75
C TRP A 365 6.82 -0.10 -11.97
N LYS A 366 7.19 -0.67 -10.81
CA LYS A 366 8.35 -0.24 -10.01
C LYS A 366 9.65 -0.57 -10.73
N ASP A 367 9.72 -1.74 -11.35
CA ASP A 367 10.87 -2.11 -12.19
C ASP A 367 11.03 -1.14 -13.39
N VAL A 368 9.93 -0.77 -14.05
CA VAL A 368 9.96 0.20 -15.16
C VAL A 368 10.37 1.60 -14.69
N LYS A 369 9.90 2.04 -13.51
CA LYS A 369 10.09 3.41 -13.02
C LYS A 369 11.44 3.62 -12.34
N TYR A 370 11.85 2.68 -11.50
CA TYR A 370 12.98 2.81 -10.59
C TYR A 370 14.12 1.84 -10.93
N GLY A 371 13.78 0.62 -11.34
CA GLY A 371 14.75 -0.45 -11.60
C GLY A 371 15.35 -1.03 -10.31
N GLY A 372 16.53 -1.65 -10.41
CA GLY A 372 17.14 -2.34 -9.27
C GLY A 372 16.21 -3.40 -8.66
N VAL A 373 16.13 -3.43 -7.33
CA VAL A 373 15.29 -4.39 -6.58
C VAL A 373 13.80 -4.02 -6.50
N GLU A 374 13.43 -2.81 -6.91
CA GLU A 374 12.12 -2.21 -6.59
C GLU A 374 10.91 -3.01 -7.09
N GLY A 375 11.04 -3.76 -8.18
CA GLY A 375 9.96 -4.61 -8.70
C GLY A 375 9.86 -6.01 -8.09
N HIS A 376 10.70 -6.36 -7.10
CA HIS A 376 10.95 -7.75 -6.71
C HIS A 376 10.72 -8.06 -5.22
N TRP A 377 9.86 -7.28 -4.54
CA TRP A 377 9.60 -7.41 -3.10
C TRP A 377 8.45 -8.35 -2.74
N GLY A 378 7.75 -8.90 -3.74
CA GLY A 378 6.55 -9.70 -3.52
C GLY A 378 6.81 -11.02 -2.81
N VAL A 379 5.86 -11.46 -1.98
CA VAL A 379 5.74 -12.87 -1.58
C VAL A 379 5.25 -13.72 -2.76
N PHE A 380 4.46 -13.12 -3.65
CA PHE A 380 4.07 -13.69 -4.93
C PHE A 380 4.87 -13.07 -6.08
N ASN A 381 5.04 -13.85 -7.15
CA ASN A 381 5.45 -13.32 -8.45
C ASN A 381 4.34 -12.42 -9.02
N LYS A 382 4.68 -11.66 -10.06
CA LYS A 382 3.73 -10.73 -10.72
C LYS A 382 2.44 -11.41 -11.23
N ASP A 383 2.52 -12.68 -11.61
CA ASP A 383 1.38 -13.48 -12.10
C ASP A 383 0.53 -14.11 -10.98
N ARG A 384 0.82 -13.73 -9.73
CA ARG A 384 0.18 -14.22 -8.49
C ARG A 384 0.47 -15.68 -8.20
N THR A 385 1.58 -16.23 -8.69
CA THR A 385 2.11 -17.51 -8.21
C THR A 385 2.94 -17.27 -6.94
N LEU A 386 2.72 -18.09 -5.90
CA LEU A 386 3.54 -18.04 -4.69
C LEU A 386 4.99 -18.36 -5.08
N LYS A 387 5.96 -17.56 -4.60
CA LYS A 387 7.38 -17.88 -4.76
C LYS A 387 7.73 -19.18 -4.02
N ASP A 388 8.92 -19.72 -4.23
CA ASP A 388 9.37 -20.94 -3.53
C ASP A 388 9.67 -20.62 -2.05
N LEU A 389 8.58 -20.41 -1.30
CA LEU A 389 8.54 -19.96 0.07
C LEU A 389 7.66 -20.91 0.88
N VAL A 390 8.05 -21.10 2.14
CA VAL A 390 7.23 -21.73 3.16
C VAL A 390 6.64 -20.62 4.02
N ILE A 391 5.31 -20.47 3.98
CA ILE A 391 4.61 -19.53 4.85
C ILE A 391 4.58 -20.11 6.26
N PRO A 392 5.04 -19.37 7.28
CA PRO A 392 5.01 -19.87 8.64
C PRO A 392 3.56 -20.03 9.12
N ASP A 393 3.32 -21.00 9.98
CA ASP A 393 2.00 -21.25 10.58
C ASP A 393 2.00 -20.80 12.05
N CYS A 394 1.57 -19.56 12.25
CA CYS A 394 1.35 -18.99 13.56
C CYS A 394 0.16 -18.03 13.55
N VAL A 395 -0.40 -17.76 14.73
CA VAL A 395 -1.57 -16.89 14.88
C VAL A 395 -1.12 -15.42 14.84
N SER A 396 -1.65 -14.66 13.89
CA SER A 396 -1.55 -13.19 13.91
C SER A 396 -2.39 -12.58 15.04
N PRO A 397 -1.90 -11.53 15.71
CA PRO A 397 -2.66 -10.80 16.73
C PRO A 397 -3.81 -9.93 16.16
#